data_AF-A0A1Z5KBG6-F1
#
_entry.id   AF-A0A1Z5KBG6-F1
#
_cell.length_a   1.000
_cell.length_b   1.000
_cell.length_c   1.000
_cell.angle_alpha   90.00
_cell.angle_beta   90.00
_cell.angle_gamma   90.00
#
_symmetry.space_group_name_H-M   'P 1'
#
loop_
_entity.id
_entity.type
_entity.pdbx_description
1 polymer ?
#
loop_
_entity_poly.entity_id
_entity_poly.type
_entity_poly.pdbx_seq_one_letter_code
_entity_poly.pdbx_strand_id
1 'polypeptide(L)'
;MDELAVLEMSAKAGETAAATTTSDVEVPADGELRILMQSLEDDNKSQDEDWVQLAELPESASTSFSHVDDEGESLYGQPLSVEAAAEKMPPGGGGLIYTATLIPDDFFKDIKLAKMIGKGILNSERTAIKPRRPSLAVRSSNFFQSLTKVGPRYIFSGILNGWPGLTCLEVLELEKKGKIVGVWHKLWNAKEDGARGIPLKNPEGKTIHRVVLRCAPWSSQGWSKDSPGFAFC
;
A
#
# COMPACT_ATOMS: atom_id res chain seq x y z
N MET A 1 -23.96 45.92 -39.49
CA MET A 1 -24.67 44.74 -40.01
C MET A 1 -23.94 43.47 -39.62
N ASP A 2 -24.02 42.90 -38.42
CA ASP A 2 -24.31 43.35 -37.02
C ASP A 2 -23.98 42.10 -36.14
N GLU A 3 -23.65 42.14 -34.84
CA GLU A 3 -23.45 43.21 -33.86
C GLU A 3 -22.36 42.76 -32.85
N LEU A 4 -21.86 43.65 -31.98
CA LEU A 4 -20.92 43.28 -30.91
C LEU A 4 -21.66 42.90 -29.63
N ALA A 5 -21.31 41.75 -29.04
CA ALA A 5 -21.79 41.33 -27.72
C ALA A 5 -20.62 40.86 -26.83
N VAL A 6 -19.87 41.83 -26.30
CA VAL A 6 -18.86 41.58 -25.25
C VAL A 6 -19.56 41.33 -23.92
N LEU A 7 -19.14 40.30 -23.18
CA LEU A 7 -19.67 39.99 -21.85
C LEU A 7 -18.54 39.93 -20.81
N GLU A 8 -18.04 41.10 -20.43
CA GLU A 8 -17.20 41.24 -19.24
C GLU A 8 -18.04 41.02 -17.98
N MET A 9 -17.72 40.00 -17.18
CA MET A 9 -18.29 39.83 -15.83
C MET A 9 -17.26 40.20 -14.77
N SER A 10 -17.12 41.50 -14.53
CA SER A 10 -16.31 42.05 -13.43
C SER A 10 -17.16 42.14 -12.15
N ALA A 11 -16.78 41.41 -11.10
CA ALA A 11 -17.38 41.57 -9.77
C ALA A 11 -16.45 41.16 -8.62
N LYS A 12 -15.94 42.18 -7.92
CA LYS A 12 -15.64 42.22 -6.47
C LYS A 12 -14.81 41.08 -5.86
N ALA A 13 -13.54 41.39 -5.60
CA ALA A 13 -12.86 40.86 -4.40
C ALA A 13 -13.65 41.28 -3.14
N GLY A 14 -13.83 40.34 -2.21
CA GLY A 14 -14.41 40.58 -0.89
C GLY A 14 -13.36 40.35 0.19
N GLU A 15 -12.69 41.42 0.63
CA GLU A 15 -11.60 41.34 1.59
C GLU A 15 -12.13 41.42 3.03
N THR A 16 -12.37 40.26 3.66
CA THR A 16 -12.75 40.17 5.08
C THR A 16 -11.61 39.58 5.90
N ALA A 17 -10.78 40.46 6.46
CA ALA A 17 -9.70 40.06 7.36
C ALA A 17 -10.26 39.56 8.71
N ALA A 18 -10.34 38.25 8.88
CA ALA A 18 -10.63 37.63 10.17
C ALA A 18 -9.35 37.58 11.03
N ALA A 19 -9.32 38.35 12.12
CA ALA A 19 -8.20 38.34 13.05
C ALA A 19 -8.14 37.00 13.81
N THR A 20 -7.22 36.12 13.42
CA THR A 20 -6.97 34.87 14.13
C THR A 20 -6.07 35.13 15.34
N THR A 21 -6.64 35.05 16.54
CA THR A 21 -5.89 35.13 17.80
C THR A 21 -4.87 34.01 17.88
N THR A 22 -3.58 34.34 17.84
CA THR A 22 -2.50 33.41 18.15
C THR A 22 -2.49 33.11 19.65
N SER A 23 -2.98 31.93 20.03
CA SER A 23 -2.74 31.38 21.36
C SER A 23 -1.30 30.87 21.44
N ASP A 24 -0.48 31.47 22.29
CA ASP A 24 0.85 30.93 22.60
C ASP A 24 0.71 29.53 23.20
N VAL A 25 1.22 28.53 22.47
CA VAL A 25 1.36 27.15 22.97
C VAL A 25 2.79 27.00 23.43
N GLU A 26 3.00 26.91 24.73
CA GLU A 26 4.31 26.61 25.31
C GLU A 26 4.84 25.29 24.73
N VAL A 27 5.97 25.34 24.04
CA VAL A 27 6.65 24.15 23.54
C VAL A 27 7.39 23.49 24.70
N PRO A 28 7.00 22.28 25.16
CA PRO A 28 7.70 21.61 26.24
C PRO A 28 9.13 21.25 25.81
N ALA A 29 10.07 21.39 26.74
CA ALA A 29 11.50 21.28 26.43
C ALA A 29 11.91 19.89 25.89
N ASP A 30 12.92 19.94 25.03
CA ASP A 30 13.53 18.94 24.15
C ASP A 30 14.19 17.72 24.84
N GLY A 31 13.51 17.11 25.81
CA GLY A 31 14.05 16.02 26.65
C GLY A 31 13.84 14.58 26.18
N GLU A 32 12.62 14.17 25.79
CA GLU A 32 12.22 12.74 25.95
C GLU A 32 12.31 11.85 24.69
N LEU A 33 12.42 12.40 23.48
CA LEU A 33 12.29 11.61 22.23
C LEU A 33 13.45 10.63 21.93
N ARG A 34 14.50 10.55 22.77
CA ARG A 34 15.64 9.62 22.55
C ARG A 34 15.41 8.19 23.03
N ILE A 35 14.49 7.95 23.97
CA ILE A 35 14.36 6.65 24.65
C ILE A 35 13.81 5.56 23.71
N LEU A 36 12.91 5.91 22.79
CA LEU A 36 12.21 4.94 21.93
C LEU A 36 13.05 4.38 20.76
N MET A 37 14.20 4.98 20.41
CA MET A 37 15.03 4.45 19.31
C MET A 37 15.97 3.32 19.75
N GLN A 38 16.52 3.36 20.96
CA GLN A 38 17.48 2.35 21.42
C GLN A 38 16.82 0.97 21.63
N SER A 39 15.52 0.93 21.99
CA SER A 39 14.77 -0.31 22.19
C SER A 39 14.58 -1.16 20.91
N LEU A 40 14.92 -0.65 19.73
CA LEU A 40 14.82 -1.39 18.45
C LEU A 40 16.15 -2.01 17.98
N GLU A 41 17.28 -1.70 18.62
CA GLU A 41 18.60 -2.11 18.14
C GLU A 41 19.12 -3.40 18.82
N ASP A 42 18.71 -3.68 20.06
CA ASP A 42 19.19 -4.85 20.81
C ASP A 42 18.42 -6.16 20.50
N ASP A 43 17.13 -6.08 20.18
CA ASP A 43 16.28 -7.23 19.79
C ASP A 43 16.75 -7.95 18.50
N ASN A 44 17.67 -7.32 17.75
CA ASN A 44 18.20 -7.83 16.48
C ASN A 44 19.49 -8.66 16.64
N LYS A 45 20.17 -8.61 17.80
CA LYS A 45 21.47 -9.28 18.00
C LYS A 45 21.39 -10.79 18.28
N SER A 46 20.23 -11.29 18.71
CA SER A 46 20.03 -12.71 19.08
C SER A 46 19.60 -13.62 17.92
N GLN A 47 19.34 -13.07 16.72
CA GLN A 47 18.63 -13.79 15.65
C GLN A 47 19.51 -14.35 14.52
N ASP A 48 20.82 -14.07 14.50
CA ASP A 48 21.72 -14.45 13.39
C ASP A 48 22.30 -15.88 13.50
N GLU A 49 22.43 -16.44 14.71
CA GLU A 49 22.87 -17.84 14.91
C GLU A 49 21.90 -18.84 14.22
N ASP A 50 20.60 -18.56 14.35
CA ASP A 50 19.45 -19.30 13.79
C ASP A 50 19.27 -19.09 12.25
N TRP A 51 20.37 -18.85 11.54
CA TRP A 51 20.39 -18.72 10.08
C TRP A 51 21.51 -19.45 9.35
N VAL A 52 22.47 -20.04 10.08
CA VAL A 52 23.64 -20.68 9.44
C VAL A 52 23.30 -22.08 8.90
N GLN A 53 22.38 -22.82 9.52
CA GLN A 53 22.12 -24.24 9.20
C GLN A 53 21.32 -24.52 7.92
N LEU A 54 20.81 -23.50 7.20
CA LEU A 54 20.02 -23.70 5.97
C LEU A 54 20.84 -23.71 4.66
N ALA A 55 22.18 -23.66 4.74
CA ALA A 55 23.05 -23.50 3.56
C ALA A 55 23.31 -24.80 2.77
N GLU A 56 23.05 -25.97 3.35
CA GLU A 56 23.38 -27.29 2.76
C GLU A 56 22.13 -28.15 2.51
N LEU A 57 21.24 -27.70 1.62
CA LEU A 57 20.16 -28.53 1.10
C LEU A 57 20.68 -29.38 -0.09
N PRO A 58 20.53 -30.72 -0.07
CA PRO A 58 21.08 -31.59 -1.11
C PRO A 58 20.31 -31.46 -2.44
N GLU A 59 21.05 -31.24 -3.54
CA GLU A 59 20.51 -31.00 -4.89
C GLU A 59 19.70 -32.17 -5.48
N SER A 60 19.72 -33.35 -4.86
CA SER A 60 19.08 -34.58 -5.36
C SER A 60 17.64 -34.79 -4.89
N ALA A 61 17.09 -33.93 -4.03
CA ALA A 61 15.73 -34.03 -3.51
C ALA A 61 14.68 -33.65 -4.58
N SER A 62 14.35 -34.60 -5.48
CA SER A 62 13.22 -34.50 -6.42
C SER A 62 11.87 -34.64 -5.73
N THR A 63 11.61 -33.78 -4.74
CA THR A 63 10.34 -33.74 -4.02
C THR A 63 9.26 -33.22 -4.94
N SER A 64 8.37 -34.11 -5.39
CA SER A 64 7.13 -33.71 -6.07
C SER A 64 6.20 -33.04 -5.06
N PHE A 65 6.44 -31.76 -4.78
CA PHE A 65 5.49 -30.92 -4.08
C PHE A 65 4.19 -30.89 -4.89
N SER A 66 3.19 -31.64 -4.42
CA SER A 66 1.80 -31.37 -4.77
C SER A 66 1.54 -29.92 -4.38
N HIS A 67 1.31 -29.06 -5.37
CA HIS A 67 0.96 -27.66 -5.13
C HIS A 67 -0.33 -27.65 -4.30
N VAL A 68 -0.20 -27.38 -3.01
CA VAL A 68 -1.36 -27.06 -2.18
C VAL A 68 -1.68 -25.62 -2.52
N ASP A 69 -2.44 -25.45 -3.59
CA ASP A 69 -2.90 -24.16 -4.05
C ASP A 69 -3.77 -23.55 -2.95
N ASP A 70 -3.17 -22.64 -2.17
CA ASP A 70 -3.89 -21.81 -1.20
C ASP A 70 -4.95 -21.05 -2.00
N GLU A 71 -6.22 -21.42 -1.85
CA GLU A 71 -7.29 -21.03 -2.78
C GLU A 71 -7.45 -19.50 -2.94
N GLY A 72 -6.90 -18.73 -1.99
CA GLY A 72 -6.77 -17.27 -2.05
C GLY A 72 -5.77 -16.73 -3.09
N GLU A 73 -4.77 -17.50 -3.56
CA GLU A 73 -3.88 -17.06 -4.66
C GLU A 73 -4.59 -17.05 -6.02
N SER A 74 -5.65 -17.85 -6.20
CA SER A 74 -6.41 -18.00 -7.46
C SER A 74 -7.08 -16.71 -7.98
N LEU A 75 -7.20 -15.69 -7.12
CA LEU A 75 -7.85 -14.41 -7.42
C LEU A 75 -6.87 -13.28 -7.83
N TYR A 76 -5.57 -13.55 -7.89
CA TYR A 76 -4.62 -12.62 -8.48
C TYR A 76 -4.55 -12.80 -10.01
N GLY A 77 -4.26 -11.72 -10.73
CA GLY A 77 -4.14 -11.73 -12.19
C GLY A 77 -5.48 -11.84 -12.94
N GLN A 78 -6.60 -11.83 -12.23
CA GLN A 78 -7.96 -11.74 -12.79
C GLN A 78 -8.57 -10.37 -12.44
N PRO A 79 -8.11 -9.26 -13.08
CA PRO A 79 -8.63 -7.93 -12.78
C PRO A 79 -10.10 -7.80 -13.17
N LEU A 80 -10.87 -7.07 -12.36
CA LEU A 80 -12.27 -6.75 -12.66
C LEU A 80 -12.41 -5.93 -13.96
N SER A 81 -13.61 -5.94 -14.56
CA SER A 81 -13.93 -5.01 -15.63
C SER A 81 -13.92 -3.56 -15.12
N VAL A 82 -13.77 -2.59 -16.03
CA VAL A 82 -13.70 -1.16 -15.67
C VAL A 82 -14.98 -0.70 -14.98
N GLU A 83 -16.12 -1.26 -15.39
CA GLU A 83 -17.46 -0.99 -14.87
C GLU A 83 -17.61 -1.57 -13.46
N ALA A 84 -17.29 -2.85 -13.27
CA ALA A 84 -17.38 -3.52 -11.96
C ALA A 84 -16.38 -2.94 -10.94
N ALA A 85 -15.20 -2.50 -11.40
CA ALA A 85 -14.24 -1.78 -10.57
C ALA A 85 -14.73 -0.37 -10.21
N ALA A 86 -15.41 0.34 -11.13
CA ALA A 86 -16.00 1.65 -10.86
C ALA A 86 -17.20 1.57 -9.90
N GLU A 87 -18.02 0.52 -10.00
CA GLU A 87 -19.15 0.25 -9.11
C GLU A 87 -18.68 -0.07 -7.68
N LYS A 88 -17.73 -1.00 -7.51
CA LYS A 88 -17.19 -1.35 -6.19
C LYS A 88 -16.35 -0.24 -5.56
N MET A 89 -15.65 0.57 -6.37
CA MET A 89 -14.87 1.74 -5.92
C MET A 89 -15.41 3.04 -6.53
N PRO A 90 -16.54 3.56 -6.03
CA PRO A 90 -17.08 4.83 -6.49
C PRO A 90 -16.10 5.99 -6.21
N PRO A 91 -16.09 7.04 -7.05
CA PRO A 91 -15.23 8.20 -6.84
C PRO A 91 -15.65 8.98 -5.59
N GLY A 92 -14.68 9.47 -4.81
CA GLY A 92 -14.96 10.28 -3.61
C GLY A 92 -13.72 10.58 -2.77
N GLY A 93 -13.94 11.25 -1.63
CA GLY A 93 -12.99 11.37 -0.52
C GLY A 93 -13.21 10.29 0.55
N GLY A 94 -12.55 10.42 1.71
CA GLY A 94 -12.67 9.44 2.80
C GLY A 94 -12.14 8.04 2.44
N GLY A 95 -12.67 7.02 3.12
CA GLY A 95 -12.21 5.64 3.05
C GLY A 95 -11.06 5.33 4.02
N LEU A 96 -10.96 4.09 4.49
CA LEU A 96 -9.81 3.63 5.28
C LEU A 96 -8.56 3.53 4.40
N ILE A 97 -7.42 3.94 4.96
CA ILE A 97 -6.11 3.92 4.29
C ILE A 97 -5.29 2.74 4.80
N TYR A 98 -4.73 1.96 3.87
CA TYR A 98 -3.87 0.82 4.13
C TYR A 98 -2.53 0.99 3.43
N THR A 99 -1.48 0.45 4.05
CA THR A 99 -0.11 0.52 3.52
C THR A 99 0.38 -0.90 3.31
N ALA A 100 0.61 -1.28 2.06
CA ALA A 100 1.04 -2.61 1.67
C ALA A 100 2.50 -2.64 1.19
N THR A 101 3.15 -3.77 1.41
CA THR A 101 4.56 -4.01 1.04
C THR A 101 4.61 -4.89 -0.21
N LEU A 102 5.14 -4.35 -1.30
CA LEU A 102 5.34 -5.08 -2.55
C LEU A 102 6.71 -5.74 -2.54
N ILE A 103 6.71 -7.07 -2.62
CA ILE A 103 7.90 -7.92 -2.58
C ILE A 103 8.26 -8.35 -4.02
N PRO A 104 9.52 -8.17 -4.48
CA PRO A 104 9.97 -8.68 -5.77
C PRO A 104 9.74 -10.18 -5.90
N ASP A 105 9.23 -10.63 -7.05
CA ASP A 105 8.76 -11.99 -7.24
C ASP A 105 9.85 -13.07 -7.06
N ASP A 106 11.12 -12.71 -7.29
CA ASP A 106 12.28 -13.60 -7.12
C ASP A 106 12.99 -13.48 -5.76
N PHE A 107 12.34 -12.90 -4.73
CA PHE A 107 12.93 -12.64 -3.41
C PHE A 107 13.59 -13.86 -2.76
N PHE A 108 13.03 -15.05 -2.97
CA PHE A 108 13.55 -16.32 -2.44
C PHE A 108 14.94 -16.69 -3.00
N LYS A 109 15.34 -16.12 -4.14
CA LYS A 109 16.68 -16.28 -4.74
C LYS A 109 17.74 -15.36 -4.15
N ASP A 110 17.38 -14.49 -3.22
CA ASP A 110 18.29 -13.53 -2.60
C ASP A 110 18.15 -13.55 -1.07
N ILE A 111 19.08 -14.24 -0.41
CA ILE A 111 19.10 -14.41 1.05
C ILE A 111 19.15 -13.06 1.79
N LYS A 112 19.74 -12.01 1.21
CA LYS A 112 19.80 -10.67 1.82
C LYS A 112 18.45 -9.98 1.72
N LEU A 113 17.76 -10.09 0.59
CA LEU A 113 16.39 -9.60 0.43
C LEU A 113 15.41 -10.36 1.33
N ALA A 114 15.52 -11.69 1.42
CA ALA A 114 14.72 -12.51 2.33
C ALA A 114 14.96 -12.14 3.82
N LYS A 115 16.22 -11.91 4.24
CA LYS A 115 16.52 -11.36 5.58
C LYS A 115 15.89 -9.98 5.78
N MET A 116 15.92 -9.09 4.77
CA MET A 116 15.34 -7.74 4.85
C MET A 116 13.80 -7.72 4.91
N ILE A 117 13.13 -8.74 4.39
CA ILE A 117 11.66 -8.92 4.48
C ILE A 117 11.27 -9.47 5.87
N GLY A 118 12.07 -10.38 6.43
CA GLY A 118 12.01 -10.79 7.84
C GLY A 118 11.10 -11.98 8.17
N LYS A 119 11.44 -12.68 9.27
CA LYS A 119 10.76 -13.91 9.78
C LYS A 119 9.26 -13.75 10.02
N GLY A 120 8.78 -12.53 10.28
CA GLY A 120 7.35 -12.25 10.50
C GLY A 120 6.49 -12.33 9.23
N ILE A 121 7.07 -12.01 8.07
CA ILE A 121 6.37 -11.93 6.78
C ILE A 121 6.50 -13.23 5.98
N LEU A 122 7.68 -13.86 5.99
CA LEU A 122 7.92 -15.09 5.20
C LEU A 122 7.64 -16.37 5.99
N ASN A 123 7.31 -17.46 5.31
CA ASN A 123 7.30 -18.80 5.90
C ASN A 123 8.71 -19.22 6.38
N SER A 124 8.80 -20.32 7.14
CA SER A 124 10.06 -20.79 7.74
C SER A 124 11.16 -21.09 6.70
N GLU A 125 10.76 -21.54 5.51
CA GLU A 125 11.63 -21.85 4.37
C GLU A 125 12.08 -20.61 3.57
N ARG A 126 11.46 -19.44 3.82
CA ARG A 126 11.67 -18.18 3.07
C ARG A 126 11.24 -18.27 1.58
N THR A 127 10.36 -19.22 1.25
CA THR A 127 9.82 -19.51 -0.10
C THR A 127 8.49 -18.80 -0.38
N ALA A 128 7.68 -18.53 0.66
CA ALA A 128 6.32 -17.97 0.52
C ALA A 128 6.05 -16.82 1.52
N ILE A 129 5.11 -15.94 1.17
CA ILE A 129 4.56 -14.90 2.05
C ILE A 129 3.50 -15.54 2.96
N LYS A 130 3.54 -15.26 4.27
CA LYS A 130 2.51 -15.71 5.22
C LYS A 130 1.22 -14.89 5.02
N PRO A 131 0.09 -15.51 4.65
CA PRO A 131 -1.18 -14.82 4.56
C PRO A 131 -1.68 -14.34 5.93
N ARG A 132 -2.63 -13.41 5.90
CA ARG A 132 -3.37 -12.83 7.05
C ARG A 132 -2.45 -12.26 8.13
N ARG A 133 -1.37 -11.58 7.71
CA ARG A 133 -0.48 -10.82 8.60
C ARG A 133 -0.84 -9.33 8.62
N PRO A 134 -0.59 -8.60 9.73
CA PRO A 134 -0.80 -7.15 9.81
C PRO A 134 0.11 -6.37 8.87
N SER A 135 1.32 -6.87 8.62
CA SER A 135 2.16 -6.48 7.49
C SER A 135 1.52 -6.99 6.20
N LEU A 136 0.77 -6.12 5.51
CA LEU A 136 0.05 -6.43 4.27
C LEU A 136 1.03 -6.60 3.09
N ALA A 137 1.71 -7.74 3.06
CA ALA A 137 2.69 -8.08 2.04
C ALA A 137 2.04 -8.81 0.85
N VAL A 138 2.53 -8.54 -0.36
CA VAL A 138 2.09 -9.20 -1.59
C VAL A 138 3.23 -9.22 -2.61
N ARG A 139 3.25 -10.22 -3.48
CA ARG A 139 4.17 -10.29 -4.64
C ARG A 139 3.89 -9.12 -5.61
N SER A 140 4.94 -8.54 -6.20
CA SER A 140 4.80 -7.40 -7.11
C SER A 140 3.98 -7.77 -8.35
N SER A 141 4.28 -8.90 -9.01
CA SER A 141 3.50 -9.35 -10.17
C SER A 141 2.01 -9.54 -9.83
N ASN A 142 1.69 -10.30 -8.78
CA ASN A 142 0.32 -10.50 -8.28
C ASN A 142 -0.42 -9.17 -8.08
N PHE A 143 0.23 -8.17 -7.48
CA PHE A 143 -0.36 -6.86 -7.29
C PHE A 143 -0.65 -6.15 -8.61
N PHE A 144 0.37 -5.96 -9.46
CA PHE A 144 0.23 -5.18 -10.69
C PHE A 144 -0.63 -5.86 -11.77
N GLN A 145 -0.67 -7.19 -11.82
CA GLN A 145 -1.58 -7.95 -12.71
C GLN A 145 -3.06 -7.84 -12.28
N SER A 146 -3.33 -7.47 -11.03
CA SER A 146 -4.70 -7.35 -10.48
C SER A 146 -5.24 -5.92 -10.49
N LEU A 147 -4.59 -5.00 -11.22
CA LEU A 147 -4.96 -3.59 -11.35
C LEU A 147 -5.89 -3.34 -12.54
N THR A 148 -7.03 -2.69 -12.26
CA THR A 148 -7.95 -2.15 -13.28
C THR A 148 -7.77 -0.63 -13.37
N LYS A 149 -7.61 -0.07 -14.57
CA LYS A 149 -7.56 1.39 -14.75
C LYS A 149 -8.98 1.96 -14.92
N VAL A 150 -9.39 2.84 -14.01
CA VAL A 150 -10.72 3.47 -13.98
C VAL A 150 -10.54 4.99 -14.12
N GLY A 151 -10.45 5.46 -15.36
CA GLY A 151 -10.11 6.85 -15.69
C GLY A 151 -8.67 7.18 -15.23
N PRO A 152 -8.45 8.20 -14.37
CA PRO A 152 -7.14 8.50 -13.81
C PRO A 152 -6.74 7.56 -12.64
N ARG A 153 -7.70 6.77 -12.12
CA ARG A 153 -7.52 5.92 -10.93
C ARG A 153 -7.07 4.51 -11.32
N TYR A 154 -6.38 3.84 -10.40
CA TYR A 154 -6.05 2.41 -10.48
C TYR A 154 -6.70 1.69 -9.30
N ILE A 155 -7.46 0.63 -9.57
CA ILE A 155 -8.16 -0.19 -8.57
C ILE A 155 -7.53 -1.58 -8.54
N PHE A 156 -6.92 -1.94 -7.42
CA PHE A 156 -6.46 -3.31 -7.14
C PHE A 156 -7.66 -4.19 -6.72
N SER A 157 -7.81 -5.35 -7.35
CA SER A 157 -9.01 -6.20 -7.19
C SER A 157 -8.77 -7.59 -6.59
N GLY A 158 -7.51 -7.99 -6.36
CA GLY A 158 -7.19 -9.24 -5.65
C GLY A 158 -7.49 -9.19 -4.15
N ILE A 159 -7.13 -10.25 -3.41
CA ILE A 159 -7.30 -10.32 -1.94
C ILE A 159 -5.98 -9.98 -1.24
N LEU A 160 -5.84 -8.74 -0.74
CA LEU A 160 -4.58 -8.23 -0.20
C LEU A 160 -4.10 -9.06 1.01
N ASN A 161 -2.95 -9.73 0.85
CA ASN A 161 -2.35 -10.62 1.85
C ASN A 161 -3.34 -11.66 2.43
N GLY A 162 -4.29 -12.17 1.62
CA GLY A 162 -5.24 -13.21 2.04
C GLY A 162 -6.32 -12.75 3.04
N TRP A 163 -6.51 -11.44 3.25
CA TRP A 163 -7.62 -10.86 4.02
C TRP A 163 -8.83 -10.59 3.11
N PRO A 164 -9.95 -11.35 3.20
CA PRO A 164 -11.04 -11.28 2.21
C PRO A 164 -11.62 -9.87 1.99
N GLY A 165 -11.91 -9.13 3.06
CA GLY A 165 -12.43 -7.76 2.99
C GLY A 165 -11.43 -6.69 2.52
N LEU A 166 -10.15 -7.04 2.28
CA LEU A 166 -9.15 -6.14 1.69
C LEU A 166 -9.01 -6.39 0.18
N THR A 167 -10.14 -6.29 -0.51
CA THR A 167 -10.26 -6.31 -1.98
C THR A 167 -10.77 -4.95 -2.48
N CYS A 168 -10.66 -4.70 -3.79
CA CYS A 168 -11.20 -3.52 -4.46
C CYS A 168 -10.69 -2.20 -3.83
N LEU A 169 -9.36 -2.00 -3.89
CA LEU A 169 -8.65 -0.92 -3.24
C LEU A 169 -8.11 0.08 -4.27
N GLU A 170 -8.32 1.38 -4.08
CA GLU A 170 -7.78 2.42 -4.94
C GLU A 170 -6.31 2.71 -4.59
N VAL A 171 -5.44 2.73 -5.60
CA VAL A 171 -4.02 3.05 -5.43
C VAL A 171 -3.83 4.56 -5.37
N LEU A 172 -3.31 5.05 -4.24
CA LEU A 172 -3.00 6.46 -4.03
C LEU A 172 -1.54 6.79 -4.37
N GLU A 173 -0.59 6.01 -3.86
CA GLU A 173 0.85 6.26 -4.03
C GLU A 173 1.63 4.95 -4.17
N LEU A 174 2.70 4.98 -4.98
CA LEU A 174 3.74 3.96 -5.03
C LEU A 174 5.07 4.57 -4.59
N GLU A 175 5.79 3.87 -3.72
CA GLU A 175 7.06 4.32 -3.13
C GLU A 175 8.13 3.22 -3.17
N LYS A 176 9.40 3.64 -3.20
CA LYS A 176 10.58 2.80 -3.15
C LYS A 176 11.31 2.96 -1.82
N LYS A 177 11.75 1.86 -1.21
CA LYS A 177 12.57 1.90 0.01
C LYS A 177 13.90 2.62 -0.29
N GLY A 178 14.23 3.64 0.49
CA GLY A 178 15.47 4.39 0.36
C GLY A 178 16.70 3.62 0.83
N LYS A 179 17.89 4.18 0.57
CA LYS A 179 19.16 3.67 1.12
C LYS A 179 19.30 3.97 2.62
N ILE A 180 18.67 5.04 3.09
CA ILE A 180 18.62 5.44 4.50
C ILE A 180 17.42 4.73 5.14
N VAL A 181 17.62 4.13 6.32
CA VAL A 181 16.56 3.43 7.06
C VAL A 181 15.41 4.39 7.37
N GLY A 182 14.17 3.91 7.21
CA GLY A 182 12.95 4.70 7.41
C GLY A 182 12.56 5.62 6.25
N VAL A 183 13.49 5.98 5.35
CA VAL A 183 13.20 6.87 4.20
C VAL A 183 12.54 6.09 3.06
N TRP A 184 11.49 6.67 2.50
CA TRP A 184 10.79 6.17 1.31
C TRP A 184 10.75 7.26 0.24
N HIS A 185 10.91 6.88 -1.02
CA HIS A 185 10.90 7.79 -2.16
C HIS A 185 9.68 7.51 -3.04
N LYS A 186 8.81 8.51 -3.20
CA LYS A 186 7.65 8.46 -4.10
C LYS A 186 8.10 8.19 -5.54
N LEU A 187 7.48 7.19 -6.18
CA LEU A 187 7.67 6.84 -7.59
C LEU A 187 6.47 7.24 -8.47
N TRP A 188 5.26 7.24 -7.90
CA TRP A 188 4.02 7.60 -8.57
C TRP A 188 2.95 8.02 -7.54
N ASN A 189 2.11 9.00 -7.88
CA ASN A 189 0.98 9.44 -7.05
C ASN A 189 -0.28 9.71 -7.90
N ALA A 190 -1.45 9.35 -7.39
CA ALA A 190 -2.72 9.45 -8.12
C ALA A 190 -3.19 10.89 -8.40
N LYS A 191 -2.88 11.84 -7.51
CA LYS A 191 -3.24 13.26 -7.65
C LYS A 191 -2.33 14.00 -8.65
N GLU A 192 -1.07 13.58 -8.76
CA GLU A 192 -0.05 14.22 -9.60
C GLU A 192 0.13 13.48 -10.93
N ASP A 193 0.42 12.18 -10.88
CA ASP A 193 0.72 11.35 -12.06
C ASP A 193 -0.54 10.75 -12.66
N GLY A 194 -1.42 10.18 -11.83
CA GLY A 194 -2.71 9.63 -12.25
C GLY A 194 -3.59 10.68 -12.95
N ALA A 195 -3.67 11.89 -12.37
CA ALA A 195 -4.38 13.04 -12.97
C ALA A 195 -3.75 13.51 -14.30
N ARG A 196 -2.43 13.41 -14.46
CA ARG A 196 -1.72 13.65 -15.74
C ARG A 196 -1.81 12.47 -16.71
N GLY A 197 -2.53 11.40 -16.36
CA GLY A 197 -2.68 10.18 -17.16
C GLY A 197 -1.44 9.28 -17.19
N ILE A 198 -0.37 9.63 -16.46
CA ILE A 198 0.90 8.90 -16.41
C ILE A 198 0.65 7.50 -15.83
N PRO A 199 0.98 6.43 -16.57
CA PRO A 199 0.62 5.09 -16.16
C PRO A 199 1.41 4.62 -14.94
N LEU A 200 0.70 4.08 -13.96
CA LEU A 200 1.28 3.29 -12.87
C LEU A 200 1.91 2.01 -13.47
N LYS A 201 3.19 1.77 -13.18
CA LYS A 201 3.98 0.64 -13.72
C LYS A 201 4.55 -0.22 -12.58
N ASN A 202 4.71 -1.52 -12.84
CA ASN A 202 5.47 -2.42 -11.96
C ASN A 202 6.95 -1.96 -11.95
N PRO A 203 7.53 -1.59 -10.79
CA PRO A 203 8.91 -1.13 -10.73
C PRO A 203 9.89 -2.30 -10.84
N GLU A 204 10.89 -2.16 -11.71
CA GLU A 204 11.83 -3.24 -12.02
C GLU A 204 12.88 -3.48 -10.91
N GLY A 205 13.31 -4.74 -10.78
CA GLY A 205 14.46 -5.16 -9.99
C GLY A 205 14.18 -5.44 -8.50
N LYS A 206 15.25 -5.86 -7.80
CA LYS A 206 15.23 -6.43 -6.44
C LYS A 206 15.05 -5.40 -5.32
N THR A 207 14.11 -4.47 -5.43
CA THR A 207 13.82 -3.50 -4.35
C THR A 207 12.45 -3.74 -3.74
N ILE A 208 12.35 -3.67 -2.41
CA ILE A 208 11.06 -3.64 -1.71
C ILE A 208 10.39 -2.30 -1.99
N HIS A 209 9.15 -2.34 -2.46
CA HIS A 209 8.32 -1.15 -2.69
C HIS A 209 7.17 -1.13 -1.68
N ARG A 210 6.54 0.03 -1.53
CA ARG A 210 5.40 0.26 -0.64
C ARG A 210 4.30 0.93 -1.46
N VAL A 211 3.06 0.54 -1.23
CA VAL A 211 1.90 1.11 -1.91
C VAL A 211 0.88 1.58 -0.89
N VAL A 212 0.42 2.81 -1.05
CA VAL A 212 -0.64 3.41 -0.24
C VAL A 212 -1.97 3.16 -0.95
N LEU A 213 -2.88 2.49 -0.26
CA LEU A 213 -4.14 1.96 -0.76
C LEU A 213 -5.30 2.55 0.02
N ARG A 214 -6.48 2.61 -0.62
CA ARG A 214 -7.69 3.21 -0.07
C ARG A 214 -8.91 2.33 -0.32
N CYS A 215 -9.62 1.96 0.74
CA CYS A 215 -10.93 1.34 0.65
C CYS A 215 -12.00 2.36 0.22
N ALA A 216 -13.18 1.88 -0.20
CA ALA A 216 -14.27 2.72 -0.68
C ALA A 216 -14.67 3.83 0.34
N PRO A 217 -15.19 4.99 -0.12
CA PRO A 217 -15.56 6.12 0.75
C PRO A 217 -16.43 5.79 1.97
N TRP A 218 -17.28 4.76 1.87
CA TRP A 218 -18.13 4.31 2.97
C TRP A 218 -17.36 3.57 4.08
N SER A 219 -16.17 3.02 3.81
CA SER A 219 -15.39 2.27 4.82
C SER A 219 -14.88 3.11 5.99
N SER A 220 -14.76 4.44 5.83
CA SER A 220 -14.47 5.36 6.94
C SER A 220 -15.71 5.77 7.75
N GLN A 221 -16.91 5.33 7.35
CA GLN A 221 -18.13 5.51 8.13
C GLN A 221 -18.23 4.36 9.14
N GLY A 222 -17.73 4.59 10.35
CA GLY A 222 -17.76 3.60 11.42
C GLY A 222 -19.19 3.24 11.85
N TRP A 223 -19.32 2.11 12.54
CA TRP A 223 -20.61 1.68 13.11
C TRP A 223 -21.11 2.68 14.16
N SER A 224 -22.38 3.05 14.07
CA SER A 224 -23.11 3.82 15.08
C SER A 224 -24.29 3.01 15.61
N LYS A 225 -24.76 3.32 16.81
CA LYS A 225 -25.97 2.70 17.38
C LYS A 225 -27.24 3.18 16.67
N ASP A 226 -27.27 4.46 16.30
CA ASP A 226 -28.44 5.12 15.71
C ASP A 226 -28.41 5.10 14.17
N SER A 227 -27.24 4.79 13.61
CA SER A 227 -27.06 4.35 12.22
C SER A 227 -26.19 3.10 12.23
N PRO A 228 -26.78 1.89 12.31
CA PRO A 228 -26.04 0.63 12.36
C PRO A 228 -25.34 0.38 11.02
N GLY A 229 -24.18 1.02 10.85
CA GLY A 229 -23.37 1.01 9.64
C GLY A 229 -23.10 -0.43 9.21
N PHE A 230 -23.35 -0.70 7.92
CA PHE A 230 -23.23 -2.03 7.36
C PHE A 230 -21.84 -2.60 7.60
N ALA A 231 -21.75 -3.63 8.44
CA ALA A 231 -20.56 -4.45 8.61
C ALA A 231 -20.39 -5.34 7.37
N PHE A 232 -19.96 -4.76 6.26
CA PHE A 232 -19.54 -5.50 5.07
C PHE A 232 -18.17 -6.13 5.35
N CYS A 233 -18.16 -7.47 5.46
CA CYS A 233 -16.98 -8.30 5.68
C CYS A 233 -16.48 -8.93 4.37
#